data_AF-A0A7X8NBU9-F1
#
_entry.id   AF-A0A7X8NBU9-F1
#
_cell.length_a   1.000
_cell.length_b   1.000
_cell.length_c   1.000
_cell.angle_alpha   90.00
_cell.angle_beta   90.00
_cell.angle_gamma   90.00
#
_symmetry.space_group_name_H-M   'P 1'
#
loop_
_entity.id
_entity.type
_entity.pdbx_description
1 polymer ?
#
loop_
_entity_poly.entity_id
_entity_poly.type
_entity_poly.pdbx_seq_one_letter_code
_entity_poly.pdbx_strand_id
1 'polypeptide(L)'
;MNIINEINENINIIYFFMVLIMQTVMGISGAYIAEKKRKLKNVKQTKIKIIAGCVGGILLGQLVGLVVGESNSFFALLGDAGGGMIGGAVAIIIYSRIRKQPKKW
;
A
#
# COMPACT_ATOMS: atom_id res chain seq x y z
N MET A 1 -7.23 -35.34 5.65
CA MET A 1 -7.19 -33.87 5.80
C MET A 1 -8.56 -33.46 6.30
N ASN A 2 -8.66 -32.87 7.50
CA ASN A 2 -9.95 -32.60 8.16
C ASN A 2 -10.68 -31.43 7.49
N ILE A 3 -12.02 -31.53 7.38
CA ILE A 3 -12.91 -30.46 6.87
C ILE A 3 -12.64 -29.11 7.56
N ILE A 4 -12.29 -29.14 8.86
CA ILE A 4 -11.94 -27.94 9.65
C ILE A 4 -10.68 -27.24 9.10
N ASN A 5 -9.68 -28.01 8.65
CA ASN A 5 -8.45 -27.43 8.10
C ASN A 5 -8.70 -26.77 6.74
N GLU A 6 -9.54 -27.38 5.91
CA GLU A 6 -9.90 -26.86 4.60
C GLU A 6 -10.74 -25.57 4.71
N ILE A 7 -11.63 -25.48 5.70
CA ILE A 7 -12.37 -24.25 6.01
C ILE A 7 -11.42 -23.13 6.48
N ASN A 8 -10.49 -23.43 7.38
CA ASN A 8 -9.52 -22.45 7.87
C ASN A 8 -8.59 -21.94 6.76
N GLU A 9 -8.16 -22.83 5.86
CA GLU A 9 -7.31 -22.46 4.73
C GLU A 9 -8.04 -21.51 3.78
N ASN A 10 -9.31 -21.80 3.46
CA ASN A 10 -10.15 -20.92 2.64
C ASN A 10 -10.40 -19.54 3.29
N ILE A 11 -10.64 -19.50 4.61
CA ILE A 11 -10.83 -18.24 5.35
C ILE A 11 -9.55 -17.40 5.30
N ASN A 12 -8.38 -18.02 5.49
CA ASN A 12 -7.09 -17.33 5.43
C ASN A 12 -6.81 -16.75 4.04
N ILE A 13 -7.14 -17.49 2.97
CA ILE A 13 -7.00 -17.01 1.60
C ILE A 13 -7.90 -15.79 1.35
N ILE A 14 -9.17 -15.84 1.77
CA ILE A 14 -10.11 -14.72 1.62
C ILE A 14 -9.61 -13.49 2.39
N TYR A 15 -9.13 -13.69 3.62
CA TYR A 15 -8.56 -12.62 4.43
C TYR A 15 -7.33 -11.99 3.77
N PHE A 16 -6.43 -12.81 3.24
CA PHE A 16 -5.25 -12.34 2.51
C PHE A 16 -5.63 -11.45 1.32
N PHE A 17 -6.60 -11.86 0.50
CA PHE A 17 -7.07 -11.03 -0.62
C PHE A 17 -7.73 -9.74 -0.15
N MET A 18 -8.51 -9.75 0.92
CA MET A 18 -9.10 -8.54 1.50
C MET A 18 -8.02 -7.55 1.95
N VAL A 19 -7.00 -8.01 2.67
CA VAL A 19 -5.88 -7.17 3.12
C VAL A 19 -5.14 -6.59 1.91
N LEU A 20 -4.88 -7.39 0.88
CA LEU A 20 -4.15 -6.96 -0.31
C LEU A 20 -4.93 -5.89 -1.10
N ILE A 21 -6.25 -6.06 -1.25
CA ILE A 21 -7.13 -5.06 -1.86
C ILE A 21 -7.13 -3.78 -1.02
N MET A 22 -7.26 -3.89 0.31
CA MET A 22 -7.29 -2.76 1.22
C MET A 22 -5.98 -1.96 1.17
N GLN A 23 -4.83 -2.63 1.26
CA GLN A 23 -3.51 -2.01 1.14
C GLN A 23 -3.33 -1.30 -0.21
N THR A 24 -3.84 -1.89 -1.29
CA THR A 24 -3.81 -1.31 -2.62
C THR A 24 -4.64 -0.02 -2.70
N VAL A 25 -5.90 -0.06 -2.24
CA VAL A 25 -6.79 1.11 -2.24
C VAL A 25 -6.23 2.23 -1.36
N MET A 26 -5.72 1.88 -0.17
CA MET A 26 -5.11 2.84 0.76
C MET A 26 -3.83 3.43 0.18
N GLY A 27 -2.97 2.62 -0.44
CA GLY A 27 -1.75 3.08 -1.09
C GLY A 27 -2.02 4.02 -2.26
N ILE A 28 -2.98 3.70 -3.13
CA ILE A 28 -3.40 4.63 -4.19
C ILE A 28 -3.92 5.92 -3.58
N SER A 29 -4.79 5.85 -2.56
CA SER A 29 -5.34 7.02 -1.88
C SER A 29 -4.25 7.90 -1.27
N GLY A 30 -3.26 7.30 -0.62
CA GLY A 30 -2.08 7.99 -0.07
C GLY A 30 -1.26 8.71 -1.13
N ALA A 31 -1.04 8.07 -2.29
CA ALA A 31 -0.35 8.70 -3.42
C ALA A 31 -1.11 9.92 -3.95
N TYR A 32 -2.45 9.83 -4.06
CA TYR A 32 -3.30 10.95 -4.48
C TYR A 32 -3.29 12.11 -3.45
N ILE A 33 -3.36 11.80 -2.15
CA ILE A 33 -3.30 12.81 -1.09
C ILE A 33 -1.95 13.54 -1.11
N ALA A 34 -0.85 12.80 -1.23
CA ALA A 34 0.50 13.36 -1.27
C ALA A 34 0.69 14.29 -2.48
N GLU A 35 0.15 13.90 -3.65
CA GLU A 35 0.15 14.74 -4.86
C GLU A 35 -0.63 16.04 -4.65
N LYS A 36 -1.87 15.95 -4.12
CA LYS A 36 -2.74 17.10 -3.86
C LYS A 36 -2.07 18.08 -2.90
N LYS A 37 -1.46 17.57 -1.82
CA LYS A 37 -0.72 18.40 -0.84
C LYS A 37 0.53 19.04 -1.44
N ARG A 38 1.27 18.33 -2.30
CA ARG A 38 2.53 18.82 -2.88
C ARG A 38 2.40 19.51 -4.24
N LYS A 39 1.17 19.71 -4.74
CA LYS A 39 0.86 20.29 -6.06
C LYS A 39 1.68 19.65 -7.19
N LEU A 40 1.89 18.34 -7.13
CA LEU A 40 2.64 17.58 -8.14
C LEU A 40 1.76 17.38 -9.39
N LYS A 41 1.42 18.47 -10.10
CA LYS A 41 0.58 18.40 -11.31
C LYS A 41 1.39 17.85 -12.48
N ASN A 42 1.20 16.58 -12.81
CA ASN A 42 1.61 16.04 -14.10
C ASN A 42 0.63 14.96 -14.56
N VAL A 43 -0.08 15.19 -15.67
CA VAL A 43 -1.12 14.28 -16.20
C VAL A 43 -0.54 12.90 -16.56
N LYS A 44 0.75 12.83 -16.93
CA LYS A 44 1.47 11.56 -17.14
C LYS A 44 1.72 10.76 -15.85
N GLN A 45 1.61 11.37 -14.67
CA GLN A 45 1.81 10.68 -13.40
C GLN A 45 0.63 9.80 -12.98
N THR A 46 -0.55 9.87 -13.61
CA THR A 46 -1.72 9.06 -13.18
C THR A 46 -1.48 7.56 -13.20
N LYS A 47 -0.91 7.01 -14.27
CA LYS A 47 -0.55 5.57 -14.31
C LYS A 47 0.51 5.22 -13.26
N ILE A 48 1.48 6.12 -13.08
CA ILE A 48 2.56 5.94 -12.10
C ILE A 48 2.06 6.05 -10.67
N LYS A 49 1.03 6.87 -10.38
CA LYS A 49 0.40 6.98 -9.07
C LYS A 49 -0.27 5.69 -8.66
N ILE A 50 -0.95 5.04 -9.60
CA ILE A 50 -1.56 3.74 -9.36
C ILE A 50 -0.46 2.73 -9.06
N ILE A 51 0.56 2.61 -9.93
CA ILE A 51 1.64 1.62 -9.75
C ILE A 51 2.44 1.88 -8.47
N ALA A 52 2.87 3.12 -8.22
CA ALA A 52 3.62 3.50 -7.02
C ALA A 52 2.76 3.38 -5.75
N GLY A 53 1.48 3.70 -5.85
CA GLY A 53 0.50 3.52 -4.77
C GLY A 53 0.29 2.04 -4.43
N CYS A 54 0.11 1.17 -5.43
CA CYS A 54 0.00 -0.26 -5.22
C CYS A 54 1.29 -0.84 -4.62
N VAL A 55 2.45 -0.57 -5.24
CA VAL A 55 3.74 -1.14 -4.81
C VAL A 55 4.11 -0.63 -3.42
N GLY A 56 4.04 0.68 -3.20
CA GLY A 56 4.33 1.27 -1.90
C GLY A 56 3.34 0.84 -0.83
N GLY A 57 2.06 0.72 -1.19
CA GLY A 57 0.99 0.31 -0.29
C GLY A 57 1.09 -1.15 0.14
N ILE A 58 1.39 -2.06 -0.78
CA ILE A 58 1.57 -3.48 -0.46
C ILE A 58 2.82 -3.69 0.40
N LEU A 59 3.96 -3.10 0.01
CA LEU A 59 5.23 -3.31 0.72
C LEU A 59 5.18 -2.77 2.15
N LEU A 60 4.76 -1.51 2.34
CA LEU A 60 4.70 -0.91 3.68
C LEU A 60 3.46 -1.35 4.47
N GLY A 61 2.35 -1.65 3.80
CA GLY A 61 1.19 -2.26 4.43
C GLY A 61 1.57 -3.58 5.10
N GLN A 62 2.15 -4.52 4.36
CA GLN A 62 2.54 -5.82 4.92
C GLN A 62 3.62 -5.71 5.99
N LEU A 63 4.61 -4.82 5.83
CA LEU A 63 5.63 -4.61 6.86
C LEU A 63 5.03 -4.11 8.18
N VAL A 64 4.10 -3.16 8.13
CA VAL A 64 3.45 -2.63 9.34
C VAL A 64 2.47 -3.65 9.91
N GLY A 65 1.68 -4.33 9.07
CA GLY A 65 0.77 -5.39 9.49
C GLY A 65 1.48 -6.56 10.18
N LEU A 66 2.67 -6.95 9.69
CA LEU A 66 3.49 -7.97 10.34
C LEU A 66 4.01 -7.53 11.72
N VAL A 67 4.49 -6.29 11.84
CA VAL A 67 5.03 -5.76 13.10
C VAL A 67 3.93 -5.55 14.15
N VAL A 68 2.75 -5.10 13.73
CA VAL A 68 1.65 -4.77 14.64
C VAL A 68 0.73 -5.98 14.89
N GLY A 69 0.64 -6.90 13.94
CA GLY A 69 -0.37 -7.96 13.91
C GLY A 69 -0.08 -9.18 14.77
N GLU A 70 1.13 -9.32 15.33
CA GLU A 70 1.46 -10.41 16.26
C GLU A 70 0.63 -10.39 17.55
N SER A 71 0.04 -9.24 17.92
CA SER A 71 -0.62 -9.08 19.22
C SER A 71 -2.14 -8.85 19.13
N ASN A 72 -2.68 -8.29 18.04
CA ASN A 72 -4.12 -8.02 17.88
C ASN A 72 -4.53 -7.89 16.41
N SER A 73 -5.52 -8.68 15.95
CA SER A 73 -6.00 -8.70 14.56
C SER A 73 -6.61 -7.36 14.08
N PHE A 74 -7.23 -6.60 14.98
CA PHE A 74 -7.78 -5.28 14.65
C PHE A 74 -6.68 -4.24 14.40
N PHE A 75 -5.62 -4.24 15.23
CA PHE A 75 -4.48 -3.35 15.06
C PHE A 75 -3.62 -3.74 13.85
N ALA A 76 -3.54 -5.04 13.52
CA ALA A 76 -2.95 -5.52 12.28
C ALA A 76 -3.60 -4.85 11.06
N LEU A 77 -4.94 -4.90 11.00
CA LEU A 77 -5.73 -4.34 9.91
C LEU A 77 -5.56 -2.80 9.80
N LEU A 78 -5.55 -2.10 10.93
CA LEU A 78 -5.29 -0.66 10.96
C LEU A 78 -3.84 -0.34 10.54
N GLY A 79 -2.88 -1.17 10.95
CA GLY A 79 -1.48 -1.10 10.55
C GLY A 79 -1.31 -1.30 9.05
N ASP A 80 -1.99 -2.29 8.47
CA ASP A 80 -2.01 -2.56 7.03
C ASP A 80 -2.59 -1.37 6.25
N ALA A 81 -3.71 -0.81 6.70
CA ALA A 81 -4.34 0.33 6.05
C ALA A 81 -3.48 1.59 6.15
N GLY A 82 -2.96 1.88 7.35
CA GLY A 82 -2.10 3.04 7.60
C GLY A 82 -0.74 2.94 6.89
N GLY A 83 -0.09 1.79 6.99
CA GLY A 83 1.15 1.45 6.28
C GLY A 83 0.95 1.50 4.78
N GLY A 84 -0.18 1.00 4.29
CA GLY A 84 -0.59 1.13 2.89
C GLY A 84 -0.64 2.58 2.43
N MET A 85 -1.37 3.43 3.16
CA MET A 85 -1.52 4.85 2.82
C MET A 85 -0.19 5.61 2.87
N ILE A 86 0.60 5.43 3.92
CA ILE A 86 1.91 6.08 4.05
C ILE A 86 2.84 5.60 2.94
N GLY A 87 2.82 4.31 2.63
CA GLY A 87 3.69 3.74 1.61
C GLY A 87 3.41 4.26 0.22
N GLY A 88 2.15 4.38 -0.17
CA GLY A 88 1.79 5.01 -1.43
C GLY A 88 2.18 6.50 -1.50
N ALA A 89 2.03 7.24 -0.39
CA ALA A 89 2.46 8.63 -0.29
C ALA A 89 3.98 8.80 -0.43
N VAL A 90 4.77 7.94 0.22
CA VAL A 90 6.24 7.96 0.16
C VAL A 90 6.72 7.57 -1.24
N ALA A 91 6.16 6.52 -1.83
CA ALA A 91 6.54 6.04 -3.16
C ALA A 91 6.40 7.12 -4.24
N ILE A 92 5.29 7.88 -4.25
CA ILE A 92 5.09 8.95 -5.24
C ILE A 92 6.02 10.15 -5.00
N ILE A 93 6.37 10.45 -3.75
CA ILE A 93 7.34 11.50 -3.40
C ILE A 93 8.73 11.13 -3.90
N ILE A 94 9.16 9.89 -3.65
CA ILE A 94 10.46 9.37 -4.12
C ILE A 94 10.50 9.41 -5.64
N TYR A 95 9.50 8.86 -6.31
CA TYR A 95 9.40 8.90 -7.78
C TYR A 95 9.49 10.33 -8.32
N SER A 96 8.75 11.26 -7.71
CA SER A 96 8.74 12.66 -8.13
C SER A 96 10.07 13.36 -7.88
N ARG A 97 10.84 12.98 -6.85
CA ARG A 97 12.19 13.47 -6.60
C ARG A 97 13.18 12.95 -7.64
N ILE A 98 13.16 11.65 -7.94
CA ILE A 98 14.06 11.04 -8.93
C ILE A 98 13.84 11.68 -10.30
N ARG A 99 12.58 11.91 -10.70
CA ARG A 99 12.26 12.52 -12.00
C ARG A 99 12.64 14.01 -12.10
N LYS A 100 12.72 14.73 -10.97
CA LYS A 100 13.11 16.14 -10.92
C LYS A 100 14.62 16.34 -10.87
N GLN A 101 15.42 15.29 -10.68
CA GLN A 101 16.86 15.42 -10.87
C GLN A 101 17.11 15.74 -12.35
N PRO A 102 17.75 16.88 -12.67
CA PRO A 102 18.18 17.11 -14.03
C PRO A 102 19.08 15.95 -14.42
N LYS A 103 18.79 15.31 -15.55
CA LYS A 103 19.74 14.41 -16.21
C LYS A 103 21.01 15.24 -16.43
N LYS A 104 21.99 15.11 -15.53
CA LYS A 104 23.37 15.52 -15.80
C LYS A 104 23.85 14.54 -16.87
N TRP A 105 23.74 14.97 -18.12
CA TRP A 105 24.51 14.46 -19.24
C TRP A 105 25.59 15.50 -19.51
#